data_AF-A0A954PWR2-F1
#
_entry.id   AF-A0A954PWR2-F1
#
_cell.length_a   1.000
_cell.length_b   1.000
_cell.length_c   1.000
_cell.angle_alpha   90.00
_cell.angle_beta   90.00
_cell.angle_gamma   90.00
#
_symmetry.space_group_name_H-M   'P 1'
#
loop_
_entity.id
_entity.type
_entity.pdbx_description
1 polymer ?
#
loop_
_entity_poly.entity_id
_entity_poly.type
_entity_poly.pdbx_seq_one_letter_code
_entity_poly.pdbx_strand_id
1 'polypeptide(L)'
;GPDRMVFSDWKPKAFKGVPFLLTDPAGKAKPNIILLNGPNGSLPPTMPRSVTLPCNGPAKAIHILGGVGGWSFPYDRTRTVSMIVRLHYADGQVEDHELINGLHVADYIRRVDVEGSEFAFSLGGQQIRYLAVTPQRSESIESIELVKGPDNSAPIVMAVTVEAAGGGH
;
A
#
# COMPACT_ATOMS: atom_id res chain seq x y z
N GLY A 1 -8.06 -2.38 15.66
CA GLY A 1 -7.29 -1.34 14.95
C GLY A 1 -6.13 -1.98 14.22
N PRO A 2 -5.51 -1.26 13.28
CA PRO A 2 -4.35 -1.74 12.51
C PRO A 2 -3.15 -2.11 13.40
N ASP A 3 -3.11 -1.68 14.67
CA ASP A 3 -2.18 -2.13 15.71
C ASP A 3 -2.13 -3.66 15.91
N ARG A 4 -3.05 -4.41 15.28
CA ARG A 4 -3.10 -5.87 15.30
C ARG A 4 -2.52 -6.51 14.03
N MET A 5 -2.09 -5.74 13.03
CA MET A 5 -1.45 -6.25 11.81
C MET A 5 0.00 -6.63 12.11
N VAL A 6 0.17 -7.76 12.78
CA VAL A 6 1.46 -8.23 13.31
C VAL A 6 1.84 -9.53 12.62
N PHE A 7 3.03 -9.55 12.02
CA PHE A 7 3.63 -10.80 11.55
C PHE A 7 4.19 -11.60 12.73
N SER A 8 4.30 -12.92 12.57
CA SER A 8 4.99 -13.80 13.54
C SER A 8 6.43 -13.37 13.82
N ASP A 9 7.05 -12.74 12.83
CA ASP A 9 8.39 -12.19 12.86
C ASP A 9 8.51 -11.09 11.79
N TRP A 10 9.41 -10.13 12.00
CA TRP A 10 9.66 -9.01 11.10
C TRP A 10 10.82 -9.27 10.13
N LYS A 11 11.16 -10.54 9.85
CA LYS A 11 12.16 -10.87 8.82
C LYS A 11 11.61 -10.55 7.43
N PRO A 12 12.48 -10.38 6.42
CA PRO A 12 12.05 -10.17 5.04
C PRO A 12 11.03 -11.22 4.60
N LYS A 13 9.98 -10.77 3.92
CA LYS A 13 8.95 -11.64 3.33
C LYS A 13 9.09 -11.63 1.83
N ALA A 14 8.67 -12.70 1.16
CA ALA A 14 8.62 -12.74 -0.29
C ALA A 14 7.23 -13.19 -0.74
N PHE A 15 6.70 -12.53 -1.76
CA PHE A 15 5.45 -12.94 -2.41
C PHE A 15 5.68 -12.97 -3.92
N LYS A 16 5.43 -14.11 -4.56
CA LYS A 16 5.70 -14.33 -6.00
C LYS A 16 7.11 -13.91 -6.44
N GLY A 17 8.11 -14.18 -5.60
CA GLY A 17 9.50 -13.83 -5.86
C GLY A 17 9.86 -12.36 -5.57
N VAL A 18 8.89 -11.50 -5.25
CA VAL A 18 9.12 -10.10 -4.87
C VAL A 18 9.47 -10.03 -3.39
N PRO A 19 10.65 -9.51 -3.00
CA PRO A 19 11.03 -9.35 -1.60
C PRO A 19 10.39 -8.09 -1.01
N PHE A 20 10.01 -8.15 0.27
CA PHE A 20 9.54 -7.03 1.07
C PHE A 20 10.36 -6.97 2.36
N LEU A 21 11.03 -5.85 2.58
CA LEU A 21 11.66 -5.54 3.85
C LEU A 21 10.61 -4.97 4.79
N LEU A 22 10.45 -5.60 5.95
CA LEU A 22 9.53 -5.14 6.98
C LEU A 22 10.30 -4.36 8.05
N THR A 23 9.66 -3.32 8.58
CA THR A 23 10.20 -2.57 9.73
C THR A 23 9.75 -3.24 11.03
N ASP A 24 10.70 -3.65 11.87
CA ASP A 24 10.40 -4.14 13.22
C ASP A 24 10.00 -2.95 14.12
N PRO A 25 8.76 -2.93 14.65
CA PRO A 25 8.30 -1.86 15.52
C PRO A 25 8.90 -1.90 16.93
N ALA A 26 9.70 -2.93 17.26
CA ALA A 26 10.19 -3.23 18.60
C ALA A 26 9.03 -3.20 19.63
N GLY A 27 7.99 -3.99 19.33
CA GLY A 27 6.71 -3.95 20.05
C GLY A 27 5.82 -2.80 19.55
N LYS A 28 5.70 -1.73 20.35
CA LYS A 28 4.93 -0.51 20.01
C LYS A 28 5.79 0.75 20.03
N ALA A 29 7.11 0.60 20.00
CA ALA A 29 8.05 1.70 20.20
C ALA A 29 8.24 2.54 18.94
N LYS A 30 8.04 1.97 17.74
CA LYS A 30 8.24 2.66 16.46
C LYS A 30 7.06 2.41 15.51
N PRO A 31 6.59 3.44 14.79
CA PRO A 31 5.67 3.25 13.66
C PRO A 31 6.34 2.41 12.57
N ASN A 32 5.60 1.47 11.99
CA ASN A 32 6.10 0.55 10.97
C ASN A 32 5.08 0.23 9.86
N ILE A 33 3.92 0.89 9.89
CA ILE A 33 2.82 0.71 8.93
C ILE A 33 2.36 2.10 8.50
N ILE A 34 2.12 2.29 7.21
CA ILE A 34 1.48 3.49 6.69
C ILE A 34 -0.04 3.27 6.76
N LEU A 35 -0.70 4.05 7.61
CA LEU A 35 -2.15 4.17 7.66
C LEU A 35 -2.51 5.56 7.16
N LEU A 36 -3.36 5.63 6.14
CA LEU A 36 -3.87 6.90 5.63
C LEU A 36 -5.17 7.30 6.34
N ASN A 37 -5.49 8.59 6.26
CA ASN A 37 -6.67 9.18 6.86
C ASN A 37 -7.95 8.42 6.52
N GLY A 38 -8.87 8.28 7.48
CA GLY A 38 -10.24 7.84 7.26
C GLY A 38 -11.16 8.43 8.34
N PRO A 39 -12.46 8.64 8.08
CA PRO A 39 -13.35 9.34 9.00
C PRO A 39 -13.76 8.52 10.23
N ASN A 40 -13.53 7.21 10.22
CA ASN A 40 -14.03 6.30 11.24
C ASN A 40 -12.95 5.84 12.23
N GLY A 41 -13.36 5.54 13.47
CA GLY A 41 -12.46 5.11 14.55
C GLY A 41 -11.69 6.27 15.21
N SER A 42 -10.83 5.94 16.17
CA SER A 42 -10.07 6.95 16.93
C SER A 42 -8.73 7.34 16.28
N LEU A 43 -8.06 6.39 15.63
CA LEU A 43 -6.73 6.59 15.03
C LEU A 43 -6.78 7.11 13.57
N PRO A 44 -7.54 6.51 12.64
CA PRO A 44 -7.53 6.94 11.24
C PRO A 44 -7.84 8.43 11.00
N PRO A 45 -8.73 9.11 11.75
CA PRO A 45 -8.97 10.54 11.54
C PRO A 45 -7.76 11.44 11.81
N THR A 46 -6.79 10.98 12.62
CA THR A 46 -5.57 11.74 12.95
C THR A 46 -4.40 11.44 12.01
N MET A 47 -4.55 10.45 11.13
CA MET A 47 -3.53 10.05 10.17
C MET A 47 -3.45 11.01 8.98
N PRO A 48 -2.28 11.11 8.33
CA PRO A 48 -2.09 12.01 7.21
C PRO A 48 -2.94 11.58 5.99
N ARG A 49 -3.24 12.56 5.13
CA ARG A 49 -3.87 12.31 3.83
C ARG A 49 -2.88 11.95 2.73
N SER A 50 -1.58 12.17 2.94
CA SER A 50 -0.56 11.62 2.05
C SER A 50 0.74 11.32 2.79
N VAL A 51 1.52 10.39 2.23
CA VAL A 51 2.86 10.02 2.68
C VAL A 51 3.76 9.86 1.46
N THR A 52 4.94 10.47 1.49
CA THR A 52 5.92 10.41 0.41
C THR A 52 7.07 9.48 0.76
N LEU A 53 7.46 8.64 -0.20
CA LEU A 53 8.57 7.70 -0.13
C LEU A 53 9.61 8.06 -1.21
N PRO A 54 10.90 8.21 -0.88
CA PRO A 54 11.93 8.41 -1.90
C PRO A 54 12.08 7.17 -2.79
N CYS A 55 12.25 7.36 -4.10
CA CYS A 55 12.49 6.28 -5.07
C CYS A 55 13.86 6.44 -5.74
N ASN A 56 14.16 7.63 -6.28
CA ASN A 56 15.44 8.00 -6.91
C ASN A 56 15.92 7.04 -8.01
N GLY A 57 15.04 6.65 -8.93
CA GLY A 57 15.43 5.82 -10.06
C GLY A 57 14.27 5.38 -10.96
N PRO A 58 14.55 4.78 -12.13
CA PRO A 58 13.53 4.24 -13.00
C PRO A 58 12.97 2.92 -12.44
N ALA A 59 11.68 2.72 -12.56
CA ALA A 59 11.00 1.54 -12.06
C ALA A 59 10.25 0.83 -13.19
N LYS A 60 10.37 -0.50 -13.26
CA LYS A 60 9.54 -1.35 -14.10
C LYS A 60 8.21 -1.66 -13.40
N ALA A 61 8.23 -1.81 -12.08
CA ALA A 61 7.04 -2.00 -11.28
C ALA A 61 7.25 -1.47 -9.85
N ILE A 62 6.17 -1.03 -9.22
CA ILE A 62 6.13 -0.69 -7.80
C ILE A 62 5.20 -1.68 -7.13
N HIS A 63 5.81 -2.59 -6.38
CA HIS A 63 5.14 -3.65 -5.66
C HIS A 63 4.71 -3.17 -4.28
N ILE A 64 3.46 -3.44 -3.92
CA ILE A 64 2.88 -2.96 -2.68
C ILE A 64 2.37 -4.16 -1.89
N LEU A 65 2.92 -4.34 -0.70
CA LEU A 65 2.33 -5.18 0.33
C LEU A 65 1.34 -4.30 1.11
N GLY A 66 0.08 -4.38 0.72
CA GLY A 66 -0.98 -3.43 1.05
C GLY A 66 -2.32 -3.95 0.54
N GLY A 67 -3.02 -3.15 -0.26
CA GLY A 67 -4.30 -3.55 -0.86
C GLY A 67 -5.40 -3.83 0.17
N VAL A 68 -5.27 -3.25 1.36
CA VAL A 68 -6.27 -3.39 2.43
C VAL A 68 -6.54 -2.05 3.09
N GLY A 69 -7.68 -1.94 3.79
CA GLY A 69 -8.02 -0.76 4.55
C GLY A 69 -9.11 -1.02 5.59
N GLY A 70 -9.28 -0.11 6.55
CA GLY A 70 -10.44 -0.13 7.44
C GLY A 70 -11.69 0.36 6.72
N TRP A 71 -12.84 -0.24 7.03
CA TRP A 71 -14.15 0.09 6.40
C TRP A 71 -14.16 -0.04 4.87
N SER A 72 -13.21 -0.82 4.32
CA SER A 72 -13.16 -1.17 2.91
C SER A 72 -14.11 -2.32 2.58
N PHE A 73 -14.16 -2.73 1.31
CA PHE A 73 -14.99 -3.85 0.87
C PHE A 73 -14.77 -5.12 1.71
N PRO A 74 -15.83 -5.79 2.21
CA PRO A 74 -17.23 -5.65 1.81
C PRO A 74 -18.07 -4.74 2.71
N TYR A 75 -17.47 -3.99 3.65
CA TYR A 75 -18.19 -3.06 4.51
C TYR A 75 -18.82 -1.95 3.66
N ASP A 76 -17.99 -1.23 2.90
CA ASP A 76 -18.45 -0.36 1.82
C ASP A 76 -18.31 -1.10 0.48
N ARG A 77 -19.42 -1.17 -0.27
CA ARG A 77 -19.49 -1.87 -1.55
C ARG A 77 -19.36 -0.93 -2.76
N THR A 78 -19.29 0.37 -2.51
CA THR A 78 -19.13 1.36 -3.57
C THR A 78 -17.72 1.27 -4.15
N ARG A 79 -17.62 1.25 -5.48
CA ARG A 79 -16.32 1.31 -6.18
C ARG A 79 -15.86 2.76 -6.24
N THR A 80 -15.07 3.15 -5.25
CA THR A 80 -14.49 4.50 -5.11
C THR A 80 -12.97 4.42 -5.05
N VAL A 81 -12.29 5.52 -5.36
CA VAL A 81 -10.84 5.62 -5.18
C VAL A 81 -10.53 5.65 -3.68
N SER A 82 -9.84 4.61 -3.18
CA SER A 82 -9.41 4.52 -1.78
C SER A 82 -8.04 5.14 -1.58
N MET A 83 -7.11 4.89 -2.49
CA MET A 83 -5.75 5.41 -2.46
C MET A 83 -5.27 5.68 -3.89
N ILE A 84 -4.44 6.69 -4.09
CA ILE A 84 -3.71 6.94 -5.33
C ILE A 84 -2.24 6.68 -5.06
N VAL A 85 -1.60 5.90 -5.90
CA VAL A 85 -0.14 5.78 -5.96
C VAL A 85 0.33 6.79 -7.00
N ARG A 86 0.85 7.92 -6.53
CA ARG A 86 1.30 9.04 -7.35
C ARG A 86 2.81 8.98 -7.53
N LEU A 87 3.26 9.01 -8.76
CA LEU A 87 4.68 9.00 -9.13
C LEU A 87 5.08 10.42 -9.50
N HIS A 88 6.07 10.95 -8.79
CA HIS A 88 6.70 12.22 -9.11
C HIS A 88 7.99 11.93 -9.87
N TYR A 89 8.05 12.32 -11.13
CA TYR A 89 9.22 12.10 -11.98
C TYR A 89 10.25 13.22 -11.84
N ALA A 90 11.52 12.87 -12.06
CA ALA A 90 12.63 13.82 -11.98
C ALA A 90 12.55 14.96 -13.02
N ASP A 91 11.71 14.82 -14.05
CA ASP A 91 11.44 15.86 -15.04
C ASP A 91 10.27 16.79 -14.65
N GLY A 92 9.75 16.66 -13.43
CA GLY A 92 8.68 17.48 -12.87
C GLY A 92 7.26 17.05 -13.25
N GLN A 93 7.11 15.97 -14.02
CA GLN A 93 5.81 15.41 -14.36
C GLN A 93 5.29 14.48 -13.26
N VAL A 94 3.99 14.20 -13.30
CA VAL A 94 3.30 13.35 -12.32
C VAL A 94 2.45 12.31 -13.03
N GLU A 95 2.38 11.09 -12.47
CA GLU A 95 1.49 10.02 -12.92
C GLU A 95 0.70 9.43 -11.74
N ASP A 96 -0.61 9.25 -11.91
CA ASP A 96 -1.51 8.73 -10.89
C ASP A 96 -2.00 7.32 -11.22
N HIS A 97 -1.87 6.40 -10.28
CA HIS A 97 -2.50 5.08 -10.32
C HIS A 97 -3.55 4.96 -9.21
N GLU A 98 -4.82 4.93 -9.59
CA GLU A 98 -5.92 4.81 -8.64
C GLU A 98 -6.12 3.37 -8.15
N LEU A 99 -6.18 3.19 -6.83
CA LEU A 99 -6.55 1.94 -6.18
C LEU A 99 -7.99 2.01 -5.69
N ILE A 100 -8.85 1.30 -6.39
CA ILE A 100 -10.31 1.28 -6.19
C ILE A 100 -10.74 0.29 -5.08
N ASN A 101 -11.63 0.72 -4.18
CA ASN A 101 -12.29 -0.12 -3.17
C ASN A 101 -13.07 -1.28 -3.83
N GLY A 102 -12.92 -2.50 -3.31
CA GLY A 102 -13.60 -3.70 -3.84
C GLY A 102 -13.05 -4.21 -5.18
N LEU A 103 -12.05 -3.54 -5.76
CA LEU A 103 -11.26 -4.02 -6.89
C LEU A 103 -9.82 -4.29 -6.46
N HIS A 104 -9.14 -3.29 -5.90
CA HIS A 104 -7.75 -3.40 -5.42
C HIS A 104 -7.68 -3.49 -3.89
N VAL A 105 -8.63 -2.86 -3.18
CA VAL A 105 -8.61 -2.73 -1.72
C VAL A 105 -9.73 -3.54 -1.08
N ALA A 106 -9.42 -4.29 -0.02
CA ALA A 106 -10.37 -5.05 0.78
C ALA A 106 -10.20 -4.80 2.29
N ASP A 107 -11.20 -5.12 3.10
CA ASP A 107 -11.12 -4.94 4.56
C ASP A 107 -10.07 -5.87 5.17
N TYR A 108 -9.18 -5.32 5.99
CA TYR A 108 -8.07 -6.06 6.60
C TYR A 108 -8.51 -7.09 7.66
N ILE A 109 -9.70 -6.96 8.25
CA ILE A 109 -10.10 -7.73 9.46
C ILE A 109 -10.27 -9.24 9.23
N ARG A 110 -10.38 -9.68 7.98
CA ARG A 110 -10.55 -11.08 7.58
C ARG A 110 -10.14 -11.24 6.12
N ARG A 111 -9.96 -12.48 5.65
CA ARG A 111 -9.75 -12.72 4.21
C ARG A 111 -11.00 -12.33 3.41
N VAL A 112 -10.77 -11.51 2.39
CA VAL A 112 -11.77 -11.05 1.41
C VAL A 112 -11.06 -10.96 0.07
N ASP A 113 -11.54 -11.67 -0.93
CA ASP A 113 -10.93 -11.67 -2.25
C ASP A 113 -11.55 -10.59 -3.15
N VAL A 114 -10.67 -9.85 -3.82
CA VAL A 114 -10.96 -8.83 -4.84
C VAL A 114 -10.02 -9.06 -6.02
N GLU A 115 -10.40 -8.65 -7.22
CA GLU A 115 -9.73 -9.05 -8.47
C GLU A 115 -8.36 -8.39 -8.68
N GLY A 116 -8.22 -7.11 -8.35
CA GLY A 116 -7.04 -6.27 -8.61
C GLY A 116 -5.94 -6.35 -7.55
N SER A 117 -6.08 -7.23 -6.54
CA SER A 117 -5.01 -7.54 -5.59
C SER A 117 -5.13 -8.98 -5.12
N GLU A 118 -4.06 -9.56 -4.62
CA GLU A 118 -4.01 -10.97 -4.24
C GLU A 118 -3.74 -11.12 -2.75
N PHE A 119 -4.36 -12.11 -2.11
CA PHE A 119 -4.05 -12.44 -0.72
C PHE A 119 -2.58 -12.84 -0.58
N ALA A 120 -1.81 -12.13 0.26
CA ALA A 120 -0.38 -12.38 0.43
C ALA A 120 -0.07 -13.14 1.72
N PHE A 121 -0.49 -12.59 2.87
CA PHE A 121 -0.23 -13.21 4.18
C PHE A 121 -1.40 -13.04 5.14
N SER A 122 -1.55 -13.99 6.07
CA SER A 122 -2.43 -13.84 7.23
C SER A 122 -1.66 -13.25 8.41
N LEU A 123 -2.26 -12.29 9.10
CA LEU A 123 -1.69 -11.57 10.23
C LEU A 123 -2.59 -11.73 11.46
N GLY A 124 -2.52 -12.90 12.11
CA GLY A 124 -3.34 -13.18 13.30
C GLY A 124 -4.85 -13.07 13.03
N GLY A 125 -5.32 -13.71 11.94
CA GLY A 125 -6.72 -13.67 11.50
C GLY A 125 -7.08 -12.50 10.59
N GLN A 126 -6.23 -11.48 10.49
CA GLN A 126 -6.32 -10.41 9.49
C GLN A 126 -5.64 -10.83 8.19
N GLN A 127 -5.75 -9.98 7.16
CA GLN A 127 -5.08 -10.14 5.89
C GLN A 127 -4.19 -8.93 5.55
N ILE A 128 -3.17 -9.20 4.76
CA ILE A 128 -2.48 -8.21 3.93
C ILE A 128 -2.43 -8.76 2.50
N ARG A 129 -2.58 -7.87 1.51
CA ARG A 129 -2.67 -8.24 0.09
C ARG A 129 -1.46 -7.72 -0.67
N TYR A 130 -1.30 -8.21 -1.88
CA TYR A 130 -0.28 -7.81 -2.82
C TYR A 130 -0.94 -7.21 -4.06
N LEU A 131 -0.39 -6.10 -4.55
CA LEU A 131 -0.64 -5.60 -5.90
C LEU A 131 0.62 -4.92 -6.42
N ALA A 132 0.65 -4.62 -7.71
CA ALA A 132 1.71 -3.85 -8.33
C ALA A 132 1.12 -2.76 -9.21
N VAL A 133 1.75 -1.60 -9.24
CA VAL A 133 1.50 -0.57 -10.25
C VAL A 133 2.67 -0.55 -11.23
N THR A 134 2.37 -0.39 -12.51
CA THR A 134 3.37 -0.34 -13.58
C THR A 134 3.44 1.10 -14.08
N PRO A 135 4.57 1.82 -13.88
CA PRO A 135 4.75 3.15 -14.45
C PRO A 135 4.53 3.11 -15.97
N GLN A 136 3.82 4.10 -16.50
CA GLN A 136 3.62 4.27 -17.95
C GLN A 136 4.83 4.90 -18.63
N ARG A 137 5.81 5.32 -17.84
CA ARG A 137 6.99 6.08 -18.24
C ARG A 137 8.27 5.41 -17.79
N SER A 138 9.35 5.68 -18.53
CA SER A 138 10.68 5.11 -18.25
C SER A 138 11.62 6.08 -17.53
N GLU A 139 11.22 7.36 -17.41
CA GLU A 139 11.97 8.37 -16.69
C GLU A 139 12.15 8.00 -15.20
N SER A 140 13.20 8.54 -14.60
CA SER A 140 13.46 8.31 -13.18
C SER A 140 12.34 8.89 -12.32
N ILE A 141 11.84 8.08 -11.39
CA ILE A 141 10.90 8.50 -10.36
C ILE A 141 11.72 9.07 -9.21
N GLU A 142 11.47 10.34 -8.86
CA GLU A 142 12.06 10.99 -7.70
C GLU A 142 11.42 10.44 -6.42
N SER A 143 10.09 10.44 -6.37
CA SER A 143 9.35 9.96 -5.20
C SER A 143 8.01 9.31 -5.55
N ILE A 144 7.54 8.45 -4.66
CA ILE A 144 6.23 7.81 -4.70
C ILE A 144 5.40 8.40 -3.55
N GLU A 145 4.28 9.04 -3.87
CA GLU A 145 3.34 9.57 -2.91
C GLU A 145 2.11 8.67 -2.82
N LEU A 146 1.80 8.20 -1.61
CA LEU A 146 0.57 7.48 -1.32
C LEU A 146 -0.47 8.50 -0.86
N VAL A 147 -1.48 8.77 -1.68
CA VAL A 147 -2.50 9.81 -1.44
C VAL A 147 -3.83 9.15 -1.09
N LYS A 148 -4.48 9.64 -0.03
CA LYS A 148 -5.82 9.20 0.36
C LYS A 148 -6.84 9.66 -0.69
N GLY A 149 -7.62 8.72 -1.23
CA GLY A 149 -8.75 9.04 -2.11
C GLY A 149 -9.93 9.69 -1.36
N PRO A 150 -11.00 10.10 -2.04
CA PRO A 150 -12.12 10.83 -1.44
C PRO A 150 -13.06 9.96 -0.60
N ASP A 151 -12.88 8.63 -0.57
CA ASP A 151 -13.80 7.71 0.11
C ASP A 151 -13.67 7.67 1.64
N ASN A 152 -14.50 6.85 2.28
CA ASN A 152 -14.53 6.70 3.74
C ASN A 152 -13.62 5.57 4.27
N SER A 153 -12.83 4.94 3.41
CA SER A 153 -11.91 3.88 3.83
C SER A 153 -10.70 4.48 4.58
N ALA A 154 -9.94 3.62 5.24
CA ALA A 154 -8.63 3.98 5.80
C ALA A 154 -7.57 3.01 5.22
N PRO A 155 -6.96 3.32 4.06
CA PRO A 155 -5.99 2.45 3.39
C PRO A 155 -4.74 2.18 4.23
N ILE A 156 -4.20 0.98 4.10
CA ILE A 156 -3.03 0.49 4.84
C ILE A 156 -1.98 -0.05 3.86
N VAL A 157 -0.73 0.38 4.05
CA VAL A 157 0.45 -0.15 3.36
C VAL A 157 1.48 -0.59 4.38
N MET A 158 1.93 -1.85 4.27
CA MET A 158 2.94 -2.45 5.12
C MET A 158 4.35 -2.23 4.59
N ALA A 159 4.53 -2.43 3.28
CA ALA A 159 5.83 -2.29 2.64
C ALA A 159 5.66 -2.00 1.13
N VAL A 160 6.67 -1.35 0.56
CA VAL A 160 6.77 -1.07 -0.87
C VAL A 160 8.14 -1.53 -1.36
N THR A 161 8.17 -2.19 -2.51
CA THR A 161 9.40 -2.62 -3.19
C THR A 161 9.37 -2.11 -4.62
N VAL A 162 10.45 -1.45 -5.03
CA VAL A 162 10.61 -0.97 -6.41
C VAL A 162 11.40 -2.02 -7.19
N GLU A 163 10.81 -2.55 -8.25
CA GLU A 163 11.53 -3.33 -9.26
C GLU A 163 12.19 -2.35 -10.23
N ALA A 164 13.53 -2.26 -10.18
CA ALA A 164 14.27 -1.39 -11.08
C ALA A 164 14.02 -1.78 -12.54
N ALA A 165 13.84 -0.78 -13.41
CA ALA A 165 13.95 -1.02 -14.84
C ALA A 165 15.42 -1.42 -15.11
N GLY A 166 15.65 -2.67 -15.49
CA GLY A 166 17.01 -3.18 -15.73
C GLY A 166 17.77 -2.22 -16.65
N GLY A 167 18.90 -1.69 -16.16
CA GLY A 167 19.83 -0.97 -17.01
C GLY A 167 20.38 -1.95 -18.03
N GLY A 168 20.15 -1.69 -19.32
CA GLY A 168 20.94 -2.35 -20.36
C GLY A 168 22.41 -2.11 -20.04
N HIS A 169 23.13 -3.20 -19.73
CA HIS A 169 24.58 -3.22 -19.89
C HIS A 169 24.89 -3.42 -21.37
#